data_AF-A0A1D7VG42-F1
#
_entry.id   AF-A0A1D7VG42-F1
#
_cell.length_a   1.000
_cell.length_b   1.000
_cell.length_c   1.000
_cell.angle_alpha   90.00
_cell.angle_beta   90.00
_cell.angle_gamma   90.00
#
_symmetry.space_group_name_H-M   'P 1'
#
loop_
_entity.id
_entity.type
_entity.pdbx_description
1 polymer ?
#
loop_
_entity_poly.entity_id
_entity_poly.type
_entity_poly.pdbx_seq_one_letter_code
_entity_poly.pdbx_strand_id
1 'polypeptide(L)'
;MGEETLVDDYRLIAPITLPGNGRAPGEAKTISETDEYDAYFRIEHEDDMSQGAWVHTVLTIAEKVRDDLPDTSLEDGEQAQILDGIAIILQHTLQQMAS
;
A
#
# COMPACT_ATOMS: atom_id res chain seq x y z
N MET A 1 17.08 20.81 -21.21
CA MET A 1 16.43 21.07 -19.90
C MET A 1 15.23 20.15 -19.86
N GLY A 2 15.30 19.08 -19.08
CA GLY A 2 14.21 18.12 -18.98
C GLY A 2 13.08 18.73 -18.17
N GLU A 3 11.86 18.63 -18.68
CA GLU A 3 10.65 18.89 -17.91
C GLU A 3 10.55 17.82 -16.82
N GLU A 4 10.90 18.18 -15.59
CA GLU A 4 10.46 17.43 -14.41
C GLU A 4 8.94 17.59 -14.36
N THR A 5 8.22 16.60 -14.86
CA THR A 5 6.80 16.43 -14.59
C THR A 5 6.64 16.22 -13.09
N LEU A 6 6.42 17.31 -12.36
CA LEU A 6 5.87 17.28 -11.01
C LEU A 6 4.52 16.57 -11.14
N VAL A 7 4.51 15.27 -10.84
CA VAL A 7 3.29 14.48 -10.77
C VAL A 7 2.46 15.11 -9.66
N ASP A 8 1.42 15.83 -10.07
CA ASP A 8 0.46 16.45 -9.17
C ASP A 8 -0.06 15.35 -8.25
N ASP A 9 0.18 15.48 -6.94
CA ASP A 9 0.04 14.36 -6.00
C ASP A 9 -1.43 14.01 -5.71
N TYR A 10 -2.37 14.60 -6.46
CA TYR A 10 -3.84 14.44 -6.45
C TYR A 10 -4.51 14.34 -5.07
N ARG A 11 -3.83 14.78 -3.99
CA ARG A 11 -4.21 14.49 -2.59
C ARG A 11 -4.40 12.99 -2.32
N LEU A 12 -3.74 12.14 -3.10
CA LEU A 12 -3.78 10.69 -2.93
C LEU A 12 -3.02 10.32 -1.66
N ILE A 13 -3.47 9.26 -1.01
CA ILE A 13 -2.78 8.64 0.13
C ILE A 13 -1.34 8.35 -0.32
N ALA A 14 -0.37 8.71 0.54
CA ALA A 14 1.06 8.52 0.31
C ALA A 14 1.39 7.12 -0.26
N PRO A 15 2.45 6.98 -1.08
CA PRO A 15 2.84 5.71 -1.67
C PRO A 15 3.02 4.62 -0.60
N ILE A 16 2.71 3.38 -0.98
CA ILE A 16 2.86 2.21 -0.10
C ILE A 16 4.27 1.64 -0.29
N THR A 17 5.13 1.77 0.70
CA THR A 17 6.48 1.18 0.64
C THR A 17 6.46 -0.28 1.08
N LEU A 18 6.95 -1.17 0.22
CA LEU A 18 7.17 -2.59 0.48
C LEU A 18 8.68 -2.91 0.61
N PRO A 19 9.06 -3.96 1.35
CA PRO A 19 10.42 -4.50 1.29
C PRO A 19 10.76 -4.93 -0.14
N GLY A 20 12.03 -4.91 -0.54
CA GLY A 20 12.47 -5.14 -1.94
C GLY A 20 11.93 -6.39 -2.67
N ASN A 21 11.52 -7.43 -1.93
CA ASN A 21 10.90 -8.64 -2.47
C ASN A 21 9.40 -8.77 -2.19
N GLY A 22 8.77 -7.71 -1.67
CA GLY A 22 7.35 -7.62 -1.42
C GLY A 22 6.57 -7.75 -2.73
N ARG A 23 5.51 -8.55 -2.70
CA ARG A 23 4.61 -8.75 -3.84
C ARG A 23 3.17 -8.74 -3.35
N ALA A 24 2.29 -8.19 -4.17
CA ALA A 24 0.85 -8.30 -3.93
C ALA A 24 0.43 -9.79 -3.87
N PRO A 25 -0.42 -10.19 -2.92
CA PRO A 25 -0.85 -11.57 -2.79
C PRO A 25 -1.77 -11.99 -3.95
N GLY A 26 -1.35 -13.00 -4.73
CA GLY A 26 -2.18 -13.63 -5.77
C GLY A 26 -1.38 -14.44 -6.80
N GLU A 27 -1.96 -15.50 -7.35
CA GLU A 27 -1.45 -16.08 -8.60
C GLU A 27 -1.75 -15.04 -9.70
N ALA A 28 -0.74 -14.27 -10.10
CA ALA A 28 -0.83 -13.29 -11.19
C ALA A 28 -1.15 -14.01 -12.51
N LYS A 29 -2.43 -14.36 -12.71
CA LYS A 29 -2.91 -15.08 -13.90
C LYS A 29 -3.48 -14.15 -14.94
N THR A 30 -3.57 -12.84 -14.71
CA THR A 30 -4.03 -11.92 -15.75
C THR A 30 -3.51 -10.50 -15.54
N ILE A 31 -2.46 -10.17 -16.30
CA ILE A 31 -2.23 -8.90 -16.99
C ILE A 31 -2.27 -7.65 -16.11
N SER A 32 -1.18 -7.44 -15.39
CA SER A 32 -0.51 -6.14 -15.34
C SER A 32 0.94 -6.50 -15.03
N GLU A 33 1.88 -6.10 -15.88
CA GLU A 33 3.31 -6.27 -15.56
C GLU A 33 3.52 -5.66 -14.16
N THR A 34 4.32 -6.28 -13.29
CA THR A 34 4.42 -5.88 -11.87
C THR A 34 4.56 -4.36 -11.68
N ASP A 35 5.22 -3.70 -12.64
CA ASP A 35 5.44 -2.26 -12.72
C ASP A 35 4.14 -1.44 -12.95
N GLU A 36 3.19 -1.94 -13.73
CA GLU A 36 1.90 -1.29 -13.96
C GLU A 36 0.99 -1.36 -12.71
N TYR A 37 1.01 -2.50 -12.01
CA TYR A 37 0.32 -2.66 -10.73
C TYR A 37 0.93 -1.75 -9.66
N ASP A 38 2.26 -1.76 -9.57
CA ASP A 38 3.00 -0.90 -8.65
C ASP A 38 2.77 0.58 -8.97
N ALA A 39 2.71 0.97 -10.26
CA ALA A 39 2.37 2.33 -10.66
C ALA A 39 0.93 2.72 -10.29
N TYR A 40 -0.04 1.80 -10.49
CA TYR A 40 -1.44 2.05 -10.18
C TYR A 40 -1.67 2.25 -8.67
N PHE A 41 -1.03 1.43 -7.84
CA PHE A 41 -1.12 1.50 -6.37
C PHE A 41 -0.03 2.36 -5.72
N ARG A 42 0.84 2.98 -6.51
CA ARG A 42 2.01 3.76 -6.06
C ARG A 42 2.86 2.99 -5.04
N ILE A 43 3.18 1.75 -5.36
CA ILE A 43 4.02 0.90 -4.54
C ILE A 43 5.49 1.24 -4.80
N GLU A 44 6.21 1.56 -3.73
CA GLU A 44 7.67 1.76 -3.77
C GLU A 44 8.35 0.56 -3.11
N HIS A 45 9.47 0.11 -3.66
CA HIS A 45 10.25 -0.99 -3.09
C HIS A 45 11.54 -0.44 -2.49
N GLU A 46 11.76 -0.72 -1.21
CA GLU A 46 13.01 -0.38 -0.51
C GLU A 46 13.73 -1.66 -0.08
N ASP A 47 14.94 -1.86 -0.61
CA ASP A 47 15.77 -3.05 -0.33
C ASP A 47 16.29 -3.10 1.12
N ASP A 48 16.56 -1.94 1.73
CA ASP A 48 17.16 -1.81 3.07
C ASP A 48 16.15 -1.33 4.14
N MET A 49 14.85 -1.50 3.91
CA MET A 49 13.84 -1.07 4.87
C MET A 49 13.91 -1.88 6.17
N SER A 50 14.22 -1.20 7.28
CA SER A 50 14.20 -1.84 8.61
C SER A 50 12.79 -2.31 8.97
N GLN A 51 12.68 -3.40 9.74
CA GLN A 51 11.39 -3.90 10.23
C GLN A 51 10.59 -2.81 10.97
N GLY A 52 11.26 -1.98 11.78
CA GLY A 52 10.60 -0.87 12.49
C GLY A 52 10.04 0.20 11.55
N ALA A 53 10.77 0.51 10.47
CA ALA A 53 10.29 1.43 9.43
C ALA A 53 9.08 0.85 8.69
N TRP A 54 9.13 -0.44 8.33
CA TRP A 54 8.02 -1.11 7.66
C TRP A 54 6.74 -1.12 8.52
N VAL A 55 6.85 -1.46 9.81
CA VAL A 55 5.74 -1.43 10.76
C VAL A 55 5.15 -0.03 10.88
N HIS A 56 6.00 0.98 10.98
CA HIS A 56 5.56 2.36 11.07
C HIS A 56 4.80 2.80 9.81
N THR A 57 5.29 2.43 8.63
CA THR A 57 4.62 2.70 7.34
C THR A 57 3.25 2.05 7.27
N VAL A 58 3.15 0.75 7.60
CA VAL A 58 1.87 0.01 7.56
C VAL A 58 0.85 0.61 8.53
N LEU A 59 1.26 0.93 9.77
CA LEU A 59 0.38 1.57 10.75
C LEU A 59 -0.10 2.95 10.29
N THR A 60 0.81 3.76 9.72
CA THR A 60 0.50 5.10 9.23
C THR A 60 -0.52 5.05 8.08
N ILE A 61 -0.37 4.09 7.15
CA ILE A 61 -1.32 3.91 6.06
C ILE A 61 -2.67 3.42 6.61
N ALA A 62 -2.67 2.46 7.54
CA ALA A 62 -3.90 1.97 8.15
C ALA A 62 -4.69 3.08 8.84
N GLU A 63 -4.01 3.99 9.55
CA GLU A 63 -4.62 5.16 10.18
C GLU A 63 -5.22 6.11 9.14
N LYS A 64 -4.45 6.48 8.10
CA LYS A 64 -4.94 7.35 7.01
C LYS A 64 -6.15 6.77 6.31
N VAL A 65 -6.10 5.49 5.92
CA VAL A 65 -7.22 4.85 5.25
C VAL A 65 -8.45 4.79 6.16
N ARG A 66 -8.29 4.45 7.45
CA ARG A 66 -9.40 4.46 8.41
C ARG A 66 -10.04 5.84 8.52
N ASP A 67 -9.22 6.89 8.56
CA ASP A 67 -9.69 8.26 8.74
C ASP A 67 -10.34 8.82 7.47
N ASP A 68 -9.84 8.45 6.29
CA ASP A 68 -10.36 8.90 4.99
C ASP A 68 -11.61 8.11 4.54
N LEU A 69 -11.74 6.83 4.95
CA LEU A 69 -12.79 5.92 4.46
C LEU A 69 -14.21 6.48 4.54
N PRO A 70 -14.64 7.11 5.67
CA PRO A 70 -15.99 7.65 5.81
C PRO A 70 -16.31 8.79 4.84
N ASP A 71 -15.29 9.48 4.32
CA ASP A 71 -15.42 10.61 3.40
C ASP A 71 -15.36 10.17 1.93
N THR A 72 -15.20 8.87 1.66
CA THR A 72 -15.19 8.32 0.31
C THR A 72 -16.61 8.10 -0.24
N SER A 73 -16.73 7.96 -1.57
CA SER A 73 -17.98 7.58 -2.22
C SER A 73 -18.25 6.06 -2.21
N LEU A 74 -17.47 5.29 -1.45
CA LEU A 74 -17.55 3.83 -1.41
C LEU A 74 -18.75 3.39 -0.60
N GLU A 75 -19.38 2.29 -1.03
CA GLU A 75 -20.45 1.65 -0.28
C GLU A 75 -19.88 0.95 0.96
N ASP A 76 -20.70 0.78 2.01
CA ASP A 76 -20.30 0.15 3.27
C ASP A 76 -19.61 -1.22 3.08
N GLY A 77 -20.05 -1.99 2.08
CA GLY A 77 -19.44 -3.28 1.74
C GLY A 77 -18.03 -3.16 1.17
N GLU A 78 -17.77 -2.14 0.34
CA GLU A 78 -16.45 -1.86 -0.23
C GLU A 78 -15.52 -1.30 0.85
N GLN A 79 -16.03 -0.42 1.72
CA GLN A 79 -15.30 0.07 2.89
C GLN A 79 -14.88 -1.09 3.82
N ALA A 80 -15.80 -2.02 4.10
CA ALA A 80 -15.50 -3.20 4.90
C ALA A 80 -14.41 -4.09 4.27
N GLN A 81 -14.42 -4.26 2.95
CA GLN A 81 -13.37 -5.01 2.24
C GLN A 81 -11.99 -4.34 2.35
N ILE A 82 -11.93 -3.01 2.29
CA ILE A 82 -10.68 -2.26 2.46
C ILE A 82 -10.13 -2.44 3.89
N LEU A 83 -11.00 -2.33 4.90
CA LEU A 83 -10.59 -2.55 6.29
C LEU A 83 -10.12 -3.98 6.54
N ASP A 84 -10.76 -4.97 5.91
CA ASP A 84 -10.33 -6.38 5.97
C ASP A 84 -8.94 -6.56 5.34
N GLY A 85 -8.69 -5.94 4.19
CA GLY A 85 -7.37 -5.92 3.56
C GLY A 85 -6.28 -5.32 4.46
N ILE A 86 -6.57 -4.21 5.15
CA ILE A 86 -5.66 -3.60 6.13
C ILE A 86 -5.37 -4.54 7.30
N ALA A 87 -6.38 -5.22 7.82
CA ALA A 87 -6.21 -6.17 8.91
C ALA A 87 -5.29 -7.35 8.52
N ILE A 88 -5.43 -7.85 7.29
CA ILE A 88 -4.56 -8.91 6.74
C ILE A 88 -3.10 -8.42 6.65
N ILE A 89 -2.87 -7.21 6.14
CA ILE A 89 -1.53 -6.62 6.03
C ILE A 89 -0.90 -6.48 7.42
N LEU A 90 -1.62 -5.90 8.39
CA LEU A 90 -1.15 -5.75 9.77
C LEU A 90 -0.79 -7.09 10.41
N GLN A 91 -1.64 -8.11 10.23
CA GLN A 91 -1.37 -9.46 10.71
C GLN A 91 -0.09 -10.04 10.09
N HIS A 92 0.09 -9.87 8.77
CA HIS A 92 1.27 -10.35 8.07
C HIS A 92 2.55 -9.66 8.57
N THR A 93 2.51 -8.33 8.74
CA THR A 93 3.63 -7.56 9.28
C THR A 93 4.01 -8.06 10.68
N LEU A 94 3.04 -8.31 11.56
CA LEU A 94 3.30 -8.87 12.90
C LEU A 94 3.93 -10.27 12.85
N GLN A 95 3.51 -11.13 11.92
CA GLN A 95 4.08 -12.47 11.77
C GLN A 95 5.55 -12.43 11.32
N GLN A 96 5.90 -11.50 10.42
CA GLN A 96 7.27 -11.31 9.96
C GLN A 96 8.19 -10.77 11.05
N MET A 97 7.67 -9.99 12.01
CA MET A 97 8.43 -9.54 13.17
C MET A 97 8.67 -10.64 14.22
N ALA A 98 7.79 -11.63 14.27
CA ALA A 98 7.86 -12.73 15.23
C ALA A 98 8.76 -13.90 14.76
N SER A 99 9.23 -13.85 13.52
CA SER A 99 10.07 -14.86 12.86
C SER A 99 11.55 -14.49 12.93
#